data_AF-A0A443RZZ9-F1
#
_entry.id   AF-A0A443RZZ9-F1
#
_cell.length_a   1.000
_cell.length_b   1.000
_cell.length_c   1.000
_cell.angle_alpha   90.00
_cell.angle_beta   90.00
_cell.angle_gamma   90.00
#
_symmetry.space_group_name_H-M   'P 1'
#
loop_
_entity.id
_entity.type
_entity.pdbx_description
1 polymer ?
#
loop_
_entity_poly.entity_id
_entity_poly.type
_entity_poly.pdbx_seq_one_letter_code
_entity_poly.pdbx_strand_id
1 'polypeptide(L)'
;MGATMISIHSPEENYFIQSITSSKSYYWLGAVRKELGRSKFVWKDGSKFNYTSWWGMEPDQINQDLAKCVTYYNDAYGKWSDDFCHLRTFQICQKNVSKSFDQIIEQKINLLFINLTNTFEKSINSTKVEFDNQILMMSSKLNGVLKLLNNVITQISEELNEDFADDVVVSDRRTQNNDTKFTSKSLRIIKEFDITNFRNCVVKYIDDENVTTCYYYYNKDAKTFEEANEVCKSSHSHMLAINDKNENDHIKTFLHQDYWIGGIRIISRKNYFTWINGEPFEFTNWDATEPKMNYTENCVSYKNRKWFANNCNEKMSFICEEYFPENYLKKKIGSSLINNLTFAMNVVEMKINEIEDVLENNKQLSSRLSKFLSQIIDDNAALFRGNELSN
;
A
#
# COMPACT_ATOMS: atom_id res chain seq x y z
N MET A 1 5.88 74.27 -20.85
CA MET A 1 5.69 72.90 -20.33
C MET A 1 4.26 72.38 -20.49
N GLY A 2 3.21 73.23 -20.52
CA GLY A 2 1.82 72.74 -20.58
C GLY A 2 1.40 72.09 -19.26
N ALA A 3 1.87 72.68 -18.17
CA ALA A 3 1.79 72.22 -16.79
C ALA A 3 1.38 73.41 -15.91
N THR A 4 0.67 73.16 -14.81
CA THR A 4 0.29 74.18 -13.81
C THR A 4 1.15 74.03 -12.55
N MET A 5 1.13 75.03 -11.65
CA MET A 5 1.61 74.81 -10.28
C MET A 5 0.78 73.73 -9.60
N ILE A 6 1.39 72.96 -8.70
CA ILE A 6 0.76 71.79 -8.10
C ILE A 6 -0.45 72.13 -7.21
N SER A 7 -1.52 71.37 -7.31
CA SER A 7 -2.66 71.36 -6.39
C SER A 7 -2.67 70.06 -5.58
N ILE A 8 -3.27 70.08 -4.40
CA ILE A 8 -3.33 68.91 -3.49
C ILE A 8 -4.75 68.78 -2.96
N HIS A 9 -5.38 67.64 -3.22
CA HIS A 9 -6.80 67.36 -2.94
C HIS A 9 -7.02 66.21 -1.96
N SER A 10 -5.96 65.50 -1.58
CA SER A 10 -6.01 64.31 -0.74
C SER A 10 -4.76 64.18 0.15
N PRO A 11 -4.86 63.47 1.29
CA PRO A 11 -3.69 63.04 2.06
C PRO A 11 -2.68 62.28 1.20
N GLU A 12 -3.16 61.40 0.32
CA GLU A 12 -2.36 60.56 -0.56
C GLU A 12 -1.50 61.40 -1.51
N GLU A 13 -2.07 62.43 -2.14
CA GLU A 13 -1.31 63.41 -2.93
C GLU A 13 -0.28 64.15 -2.08
N ASN A 14 -0.64 64.58 -0.87
CA ASN A 14 0.28 65.29 0.04
C ASN A 14 1.48 64.42 0.45
N TYR A 15 1.25 63.12 0.70
CA TYR A 15 2.33 62.16 0.95
C TYR A 15 3.16 61.89 -0.32
N PHE A 16 2.55 61.79 -1.50
CA PHE A 16 3.28 61.66 -2.75
C PHE A 16 4.28 62.82 -2.98
N ILE A 17 3.95 64.04 -2.54
CA ILE A 17 4.88 65.18 -2.63
C ILE A 17 6.19 64.92 -1.88
N GLN A 18 6.15 64.22 -0.73
CA GLN A 18 7.36 63.83 0.02
C GLN A 18 8.32 62.99 -0.84
N SER A 19 7.78 62.08 -1.65
CA SER A 19 8.59 61.14 -2.47
C SER A 19 9.30 61.80 -3.66
N ILE A 20 8.84 62.98 -4.10
CA ILE A 20 9.40 63.72 -5.26
C ILE A 20 10.13 65.02 -4.86
N THR A 21 10.31 65.28 -3.56
CA THR A 21 10.94 66.51 -3.04
C THR A 21 12.13 66.22 -2.14
N SER A 22 13.09 67.15 -2.10
CA SER A 22 14.25 67.08 -1.21
C SER A 22 13.83 67.31 0.24
N SER A 23 14.35 66.52 1.17
CA SER A 23 14.07 66.65 2.60
C SER A 23 14.48 68.03 3.14
N LYS A 24 13.77 68.53 4.17
CA LYS A 24 14.03 69.81 4.86
C LYS A 24 14.09 71.03 3.95
N SER A 25 13.41 70.96 2.80
CA SER A 25 13.35 72.04 1.81
C SER A 25 11.92 72.54 1.65
N TYR A 26 11.76 73.81 1.30
CA TYR A 26 10.47 74.43 1.04
C TYR A 26 10.14 74.36 -0.46
N TYR A 27 8.85 74.27 -0.80
CA TYR A 27 8.35 74.21 -2.18
C TYR A 27 7.12 75.07 -2.34
N TRP A 28 7.04 75.87 -3.40
CA TRP A 28 5.84 76.62 -3.74
C TRP A 28 4.70 75.70 -4.19
N LEU A 29 3.57 75.77 -3.48
CA LEU A 29 2.31 75.16 -3.88
C LEU A 29 1.50 76.09 -4.79
N GLY A 30 0.52 75.52 -5.50
CA GLY A 30 -0.43 76.23 -6.35
C GLY A 30 -1.41 77.15 -5.62
N ALA A 31 -1.43 77.14 -4.28
CA ALA A 31 -2.42 77.85 -3.48
C ALA A 31 -2.05 79.33 -3.26
N VAL A 32 -3.07 80.19 -3.26
CA VAL A 32 -2.94 81.63 -3.02
C VAL A 32 -4.15 82.17 -2.25
N ARG A 33 -3.93 83.04 -1.26
CA ARG A 33 -4.99 83.78 -0.56
C ARG A 33 -5.52 84.92 -1.44
N LYS A 34 -6.85 85.03 -1.54
CA LYS A 34 -7.56 86.03 -2.36
C LYS A 34 -8.06 87.25 -1.59
N GLU A 35 -8.37 87.08 -0.31
CA GLU A 35 -8.90 88.10 0.60
C GLU A 35 -8.25 87.91 1.98
N LEU A 36 -8.21 88.94 2.83
CA LEU A 36 -7.67 88.80 4.19
C LEU A 36 -8.48 87.79 5.03
N GLY A 37 -7.80 87.07 5.93
CA GLY A 37 -8.39 86.08 6.83
C GLY A 37 -8.00 84.61 6.54
N ARG A 38 -8.26 83.72 7.51
CA ARG A 38 -7.77 82.32 7.55
C ARG A 38 -8.31 81.40 6.44
N SER A 39 -9.52 81.64 5.95
CA SER A 39 -10.26 80.67 5.13
C SER A 39 -10.44 81.10 3.67
N LYS A 40 -9.47 81.85 3.12
CA LYS A 40 -9.59 82.60 1.86
C LYS A 40 -8.61 82.18 0.76
N PHE A 41 -8.17 80.92 0.79
CA PHE A 41 -7.22 80.33 -0.17
C PHE A 41 -7.92 79.62 -1.34
N VAL A 42 -7.30 79.67 -2.52
CA VAL A 42 -7.73 78.96 -3.74
C VAL A 42 -6.52 78.41 -4.51
N TRP A 43 -6.71 77.34 -5.28
CA TRP A 43 -5.68 76.82 -6.19
C TRP A 43 -5.65 77.60 -7.51
N LYS A 44 -4.44 77.83 -8.06
CA LYS A 44 -4.24 78.56 -9.34
C LYS A 44 -4.71 77.80 -10.59
N ASP A 45 -4.86 76.49 -10.53
CA ASP A 45 -5.36 75.66 -11.63
C ASP A 45 -6.91 75.63 -11.71
N GLY A 46 -7.60 76.26 -10.75
CA GLY A 46 -9.07 76.33 -10.68
C GLY A 46 -9.72 75.12 -9.97
N SER A 47 -8.93 74.19 -9.44
CA SER A 47 -9.40 73.06 -8.66
C SER A 47 -9.97 73.49 -7.29
N LYS A 48 -10.76 72.61 -6.64
CA LYS A 48 -11.40 72.92 -5.35
C LYS A 48 -10.37 72.95 -4.22
N PHE A 49 -10.38 73.99 -3.40
CA PHE A 49 -9.57 74.06 -2.18
C PHE A 49 -10.26 73.29 -1.04
N ASN A 50 -10.19 71.96 -1.10
CA ASN A 50 -10.94 71.01 -0.26
C ASN A 50 -10.08 70.22 0.74
N TYR A 51 -8.76 70.35 0.67
CA TYR A 51 -7.78 69.68 1.53
C TYR A 51 -6.74 70.69 2.02
N THR A 52 -6.24 70.52 3.25
CA THR A 52 -5.23 71.39 3.86
C THR A 52 -4.32 70.62 4.81
N SER A 53 -3.00 70.89 4.77
CA SER A 53 -2.04 70.35 5.75
C SER A 53 -1.23 71.47 6.44
N TRP A 54 -1.89 72.50 6.97
CA TRP A 54 -1.24 73.61 7.68
C TRP A 54 -0.34 73.14 8.85
N TRP A 55 0.78 73.85 9.06
CA TRP A 55 1.60 73.73 10.28
C TRP A 55 0.84 74.25 11.51
N GLY A 56 1.32 73.94 12.71
CA GLY A 56 0.70 74.42 13.95
C GLY A 56 0.64 75.96 14.00
N MET A 57 -0.56 76.50 14.22
CA MET A 57 -0.92 77.94 14.25
C MET A 57 -0.99 78.66 12.88
N GLU A 58 -0.61 78.01 11.78
CA GLU A 58 -0.81 78.51 10.42
C GLU A 58 -2.29 78.44 9.97
N PRO A 59 -2.73 79.27 9.00
CA PRO A 59 -2.03 80.45 8.50
C PRO A 59 -2.02 81.59 9.53
N ASP A 60 -0.85 82.21 9.70
CA ASP A 60 -0.58 83.24 10.72
C ASP A 60 -0.47 84.67 10.15
N GLN A 61 -0.03 84.85 8.89
CA GLN A 61 0.16 86.15 8.24
C GLN A 61 -1.13 86.70 7.59
N ILE A 62 -2.29 86.29 8.09
CA ILE A 62 -3.63 86.46 7.51
C ILE A 62 -4.08 87.91 7.22
N ASN A 63 -3.46 88.89 7.87
CA ASN A 63 -3.74 90.33 7.71
C ASN A 63 -2.72 91.04 6.78
N GLN A 64 -1.74 90.31 6.24
CA GLN A 64 -0.69 90.83 5.38
C GLN A 64 -0.98 90.43 3.92
N ASP A 65 -1.22 91.40 3.04
CA ASP A 65 -1.55 91.11 1.63
C ASP A 65 -0.32 90.60 0.84
N LEU A 66 0.90 90.86 1.29
CA LEU A 66 2.12 90.36 0.63
C LEU A 66 2.43 88.89 0.95
N ALA A 67 1.90 88.36 2.07
CA ALA A 67 2.13 87.02 2.57
C ALA A 67 0.99 86.05 2.18
N LYS A 68 0.68 85.99 0.89
CA LYS A 68 -0.50 85.28 0.37
C LYS A 68 -0.20 84.01 -0.42
N CYS A 69 1.05 83.59 -0.52
CA CYS A 69 1.43 82.36 -1.24
C CYS A 69 1.64 81.22 -0.24
N VAL A 70 1.45 79.97 -0.65
CA VAL A 70 1.58 78.82 0.26
C VAL A 70 2.85 78.04 -0.05
N THR A 71 3.70 77.85 0.95
CA THR A 71 4.82 76.89 0.88
C THR A 71 4.41 75.54 1.46
N TYR A 72 5.08 74.50 0.98
CA TYR A 72 5.12 73.15 1.53
C TYR A 72 6.52 72.93 2.08
N TYR A 73 6.65 72.54 3.35
CA TYR A 73 7.91 72.13 3.95
C TYR A 73 8.00 70.60 3.96
N ASN A 74 9.06 70.05 3.36
CA ASN A 74 9.27 68.60 3.33
C ASN A 74 9.89 68.09 4.63
N ASP A 75 9.06 68.07 5.68
CA ASP A 75 9.27 67.27 6.89
C ASP A 75 8.48 65.95 6.80
N ALA A 76 8.48 65.17 7.88
CA ALA A 76 7.78 63.88 7.95
C ALA A 76 6.24 63.97 7.75
N TYR A 77 5.66 65.17 7.78
CA TYR A 77 4.21 65.39 7.75
C TYR A 77 3.74 66.26 6.57
N GLY A 78 4.67 66.80 5.77
CA GLY A 78 4.37 67.56 4.54
C GLY A 78 3.47 68.77 4.83
N LYS A 79 3.98 69.69 5.65
CA LYS A 79 3.20 70.79 6.24
C LYS A 79 3.28 72.11 5.49
N TRP A 80 2.22 72.91 5.59
CA TRP A 80 2.04 74.13 4.81
C TRP A 80 2.08 75.40 5.69
N SER A 81 2.65 76.48 5.15
CA SER A 81 2.70 77.82 5.76
C SER A 81 2.25 78.89 4.76
N ASP A 82 1.72 80.02 5.23
CA ASP A 82 1.48 81.19 4.37
C ASP A 82 2.68 82.15 4.40
N ASP A 83 3.18 82.48 3.23
CA ASP A 83 4.50 83.07 3.02
C ASP A 83 4.46 84.27 2.06
N PHE A 84 5.45 85.13 2.21
CA PHE A 84 5.70 86.23 1.29
C PHE A 84 6.00 85.74 -0.13
N CYS A 85 5.14 86.08 -1.08
CA CYS A 85 5.21 85.61 -2.47
C CYS A 85 6.50 85.97 -3.23
N HIS A 86 7.37 86.81 -2.67
CA HIS A 86 8.64 87.23 -3.26
C HIS A 86 9.85 86.42 -2.74
N LEU A 87 9.64 85.50 -1.80
CA LEU A 87 10.69 84.61 -1.30
C LEU A 87 11.16 83.64 -2.40
N ARG A 88 12.46 83.32 -2.38
CA ARG A 88 13.06 82.37 -3.31
C ARG A 88 13.05 80.98 -2.70
N THR A 89 12.27 80.09 -3.29
CA THR A 89 12.25 78.67 -2.94
C THR A 89 11.93 77.80 -4.16
N PHE A 90 11.96 76.47 -4.02
CA PHE A 90 11.75 75.53 -5.11
C PHE A 90 10.29 75.53 -5.60
N GLN A 91 10.04 74.98 -6.78
CA GLN A 91 8.70 74.95 -7.41
C GLN A 91 8.36 73.53 -7.87
N ILE A 92 7.08 73.15 -7.75
CA ILE A 92 6.54 71.89 -8.27
C ILE A 92 5.43 72.20 -9.28
N CYS A 93 5.44 71.48 -10.41
CA CYS A 93 4.47 71.64 -11.50
C CYS A 93 3.82 70.29 -11.84
N GLN A 94 2.53 70.31 -12.18
CA GLN A 94 1.73 69.12 -12.54
C GLN A 94 1.21 69.20 -13.98
N LYS A 95 1.05 68.05 -14.64
CA LYS A 95 0.49 67.95 -16.00
C LYS A 95 -0.21 66.61 -16.22
N ASN A 96 -1.37 66.65 -16.86
CA ASN A 96 -2.07 65.45 -17.33
C ASN A 96 -1.42 64.90 -18.62
N VAL A 97 -1.22 63.58 -18.68
CA VAL A 97 -0.65 62.86 -19.83
C VAL A 97 -1.68 61.82 -20.33
N SER A 98 -1.82 61.67 -21.65
CA SER A 98 -2.87 60.82 -22.26
C SER A 98 -2.35 59.94 -23.40
N LYS A 99 -2.45 58.62 -23.20
CA LYS A 99 -2.50 57.51 -24.19
C LYS A 99 -1.63 57.58 -25.45
N SER A 100 -0.54 56.81 -25.46
CA SER A 100 0.11 56.27 -26.68
C SER A 100 1.08 55.12 -26.40
N PHE A 101 1.70 55.11 -25.22
CA PHE A 101 2.59 54.05 -24.72
C PHE A 101 1.86 52.70 -24.59
N ASP A 102 0.60 52.75 -24.14
CA ASP A 102 -0.25 51.61 -23.80
C ASP A 102 -0.41 50.59 -24.95
N GLN A 103 -0.51 51.05 -26.20
CA GLN A 103 -0.78 50.18 -27.37
C GLN A 103 0.45 49.34 -27.77
N ILE A 104 1.66 49.87 -27.62
CA ILE A 104 2.91 49.13 -27.88
C ILE A 104 3.12 48.07 -26.80
N ILE A 105 2.71 48.38 -25.57
CA ILE A 105 2.68 47.45 -24.45
C ILE A 105 1.69 46.31 -24.73
N GLU A 106 0.45 46.60 -25.11
CA GLU A 106 -0.56 45.57 -25.47
C GLU A 106 -0.05 44.59 -26.55
N GLN A 107 0.61 45.07 -27.62
CA GLN A 107 1.14 44.19 -28.66
C GLN A 107 2.26 43.25 -28.18
N LYS A 108 3.20 43.77 -27.37
CA LYS A 108 4.27 42.94 -26.78
C LYS A 108 3.72 41.94 -25.78
N ILE A 109 2.74 42.36 -24.96
CA ILE A 109 2.02 41.49 -24.03
C ILE A 109 1.34 40.34 -24.78
N ASN A 110 0.63 40.61 -25.87
CA ASN A 110 -0.05 39.57 -26.66
C ASN A 110 0.94 38.55 -27.27
N LEU A 111 2.10 38.99 -27.77
CA LEU A 111 3.13 38.08 -28.28
C LEU A 111 3.75 37.21 -27.18
N LEU A 112 3.98 37.77 -25.99
CA LEU A 112 4.44 37.02 -24.82
C LEU A 112 3.41 35.97 -24.41
N PHE A 113 2.13 36.33 -24.33
CA PHE A 113 1.04 35.40 -24.03
C PHE A 113 0.98 34.22 -25.01
N ILE A 114 1.08 34.46 -26.32
CA ILE A 114 1.05 33.38 -27.32
C ILE A 114 2.22 32.41 -27.15
N ASN A 115 3.44 32.93 -26.98
CA ASN A 115 4.63 32.09 -26.82
C ASN A 115 4.61 31.29 -25.50
N LEU A 116 4.09 31.90 -24.42
CA LEU A 116 3.87 31.25 -23.14
C LEU A 116 2.83 30.11 -23.26
N THR A 117 1.69 30.38 -23.89
CA THR A 117 0.62 29.38 -24.10
C THR A 117 1.13 28.18 -24.89
N ASN A 118 1.82 28.39 -26.02
CA ASN A 118 2.40 27.31 -26.82
C ASN A 118 3.43 26.47 -26.03
N THR A 119 4.24 27.12 -25.20
CA THR A 119 5.23 26.43 -24.34
C THR A 119 4.54 25.60 -23.26
N PHE A 120 3.46 26.14 -22.68
CA PHE A 120 2.65 25.50 -21.66
C PHE A 120 1.86 24.29 -22.20
N GLU A 121 1.20 24.43 -23.35
CA GLU A 121 0.49 23.32 -24.03
C GLU A 121 1.44 22.17 -24.36
N LYS A 122 2.65 22.46 -24.87
CA LYS A 122 3.65 21.43 -25.16
C LYS A 122 4.08 20.68 -23.89
N SER A 123 4.29 21.42 -22.79
CA SER A 123 4.64 20.83 -21.49
C SER A 123 3.50 19.95 -20.94
N ILE A 124 2.26 20.46 -20.93
CA ILE A 124 1.06 19.70 -20.53
C ILE A 124 0.92 18.42 -21.34
N ASN A 125 1.02 18.50 -22.67
CA ASN A 125 0.82 17.33 -23.54
C ASN A 125 1.90 16.27 -23.31
N SER A 126 3.16 16.67 -23.12
CA SER A 126 4.24 15.74 -22.76
C SER A 126 3.99 15.08 -21.40
N THR A 127 3.63 15.87 -20.39
CA THR A 127 3.34 15.37 -19.03
C THR A 127 2.11 14.46 -19.02
N LYS A 128 1.07 14.77 -19.80
CA LYS A 128 -0.12 13.94 -19.96
C LYS A 128 0.22 12.57 -20.54
N VAL A 129 1.00 12.52 -21.62
CA VAL A 129 1.44 11.24 -22.22
C VAL A 129 2.24 10.40 -21.21
N GLU A 130 3.06 11.04 -20.39
CA GLU A 130 3.81 10.34 -19.34
C GLU A 130 2.90 9.82 -18.21
N PHE A 131 1.90 10.58 -17.78
CA PHE A 131 0.85 10.12 -16.86
C PHE A 131 0.01 8.98 -17.44
N ASP A 132 -0.45 9.09 -18.69
CA ASP A 132 -1.26 8.05 -19.36
C ASP A 132 -0.48 6.71 -19.44
N ASN A 133 0.82 6.77 -19.75
CA ASN A 133 1.70 5.61 -19.73
C ASN A 133 1.89 5.02 -18.32
N GLN A 134 2.03 5.85 -17.28
CA GLN A 134 2.12 5.37 -15.90
C GLN A 134 0.79 4.75 -15.41
N ILE A 135 -0.37 5.29 -15.82
CA ILE A 135 -1.69 4.70 -15.56
C ILE A 135 -1.82 3.32 -16.22
N LEU A 136 -1.37 3.16 -17.47
CA LEU A 136 -1.33 1.86 -18.16
C LEU A 136 -0.40 0.86 -17.43
N MET A 137 0.75 1.31 -16.96
CA MET A 137 1.68 0.47 -16.18
C MET A 137 1.10 0.07 -14.83
N MET A 138 0.44 0.98 -14.11
CA MET A 138 -0.28 0.70 -12.86
C MET A 138 -1.44 -0.29 -13.08
N SER A 139 -2.24 -0.10 -14.13
CA SER A 139 -3.32 -1.01 -14.51
C SER A 139 -2.77 -2.43 -14.80
N SER A 140 -1.66 -2.53 -15.53
CA SER A 140 -0.97 -3.81 -15.77
C SER A 140 -0.48 -4.47 -14.47
N LYS A 141 0.17 -3.71 -13.58
CA LYS A 141 0.61 -4.20 -12.26
C LYS A 141 -0.56 -4.64 -11.38
N LEU A 142 -1.64 -3.85 -11.34
CA LEU A 142 -2.87 -4.18 -10.59
C LEU A 142 -3.56 -5.44 -11.14
N ASN A 143 -3.62 -5.61 -12.46
CA ASN A 143 -4.10 -6.86 -13.07
C ASN A 143 -3.20 -8.06 -12.73
N GLY A 144 -1.88 -7.84 -12.60
CA GLY A 144 -0.95 -8.83 -12.05
C GLY A 144 -1.26 -9.21 -10.59
N VAL A 145 -1.50 -8.22 -9.73
CA VAL A 145 -1.93 -8.44 -8.33
C VAL A 145 -3.28 -9.14 -8.26
N LEU A 146 -4.27 -8.74 -9.06
CA LEU A 146 -5.57 -9.42 -9.16
C LEU A 146 -5.42 -10.86 -9.62
N LYS A 147 -4.51 -11.16 -10.55
CA LYS A 147 -4.20 -12.52 -10.97
C LYS A 147 -3.55 -13.34 -9.86
N LEU A 148 -2.63 -12.74 -9.08
CA LEU A 148 -2.02 -13.40 -7.92
C LEU A 148 -3.04 -13.64 -6.80
N LEU A 149 -3.90 -12.67 -6.48
CA LEU A 149 -4.99 -12.82 -5.52
C LEU A 149 -5.99 -13.88 -5.98
N ASN A 150 -6.35 -13.91 -7.26
CA ASN A 150 -7.19 -14.98 -7.81
C ASN A 150 -6.50 -16.35 -7.76
N ASN A 151 -5.18 -16.43 -7.99
CA ASN A 151 -4.41 -17.67 -7.79
C ASN A 151 -4.42 -18.10 -6.32
N VAL A 152 -4.24 -17.18 -5.36
CA VAL A 152 -4.30 -17.46 -3.91
C VAL A 152 -5.69 -17.90 -3.49
N ILE A 153 -6.75 -17.21 -3.95
CA ILE A 153 -8.15 -17.61 -3.72
C ILE A 153 -8.43 -18.97 -4.37
N THR A 154 -7.81 -19.28 -5.51
CA THR A 154 -7.90 -20.59 -6.16
C THR A 154 -7.18 -21.66 -5.35
N GLN A 155 -5.96 -21.42 -4.86
CA GLN A 155 -5.22 -22.34 -3.98
C GLN A 155 -5.93 -22.57 -2.64
N ILE A 156 -6.44 -21.52 -2.00
CA ILE A 156 -7.30 -21.64 -0.81
C ILE A 156 -8.56 -22.43 -1.14
N SER A 157 -9.16 -22.22 -2.31
CA SER A 157 -10.32 -23.00 -2.76
C SER A 157 -9.95 -24.41 -3.22
N GLU A 158 -8.69 -24.72 -3.51
CA GLU A 158 -8.20 -26.06 -3.85
C GLU A 158 -7.95 -26.83 -2.53
N GLU A 159 -7.20 -26.25 -1.58
CA GLU A 159 -6.96 -26.84 -0.25
C GLU A 159 -8.25 -26.93 0.60
N LEU A 160 -9.17 -25.95 0.54
CA LEU A 160 -10.49 -26.07 1.20
C LEU A 160 -11.45 -27.01 0.47
N ASN A 161 -11.27 -27.28 -0.83
CA ASN A 161 -12.05 -28.36 -1.47
C ASN A 161 -11.43 -29.74 -1.19
N GLU A 162 -10.14 -29.83 -0.84
CA GLU A 162 -9.54 -31.07 -0.31
C GLU A 162 -10.09 -31.40 1.10
N ASP A 163 -10.38 -30.39 1.93
CA ASP A 163 -10.91 -30.59 3.30
C ASP A 163 -12.45 -30.81 3.39
N PHE A 164 -13.25 -30.45 2.37
CA PHE A 164 -14.73 -30.40 2.47
C PHE A 164 -15.52 -31.08 1.32
N ALA A 165 -14.89 -31.94 0.50
CA ALA A 165 -15.55 -32.51 -0.70
C ALA A 165 -16.68 -33.54 -0.47
N ASP A 166 -16.83 -34.11 0.73
CA ASP A 166 -17.76 -35.24 0.97
C ASP A 166 -19.21 -34.85 1.35
N ASP A 167 -19.53 -33.55 1.51
CA ASP A 167 -20.73 -33.13 2.26
C ASP A 167 -22.03 -32.90 1.42
N VAL A 168 -22.02 -32.93 0.07
CA VAL A 168 -23.25 -32.64 -0.72
C VAL A 168 -23.46 -33.46 -2.01
N VAL A 169 -24.57 -34.21 -2.06
CA VAL A 169 -25.07 -34.94 -3.25
C VAL A 169 -26.26 -34.20 -3.93
N VAL A 170 -26.01 -33.76 -5.17
CA VAL A 170 -26.89 -33.69 -6.38
C VAL A 170 -28.37 -33.22 -6.29
N SER A 171 -28.66 -32.14 -7.05
CA SER A 171 -29.83 -32.00 -7.97
C SER A 171 -29.69 -30.73 -8.85
N ASP A 172 -30.22 -30.60 -10.08
CA ASP A 172 -30.37 -31.60 -11.16
C ASP A 172 -30.00 -30.98 -12.54
N ARG A 173 -30.93 -30.35 -13.28
CA ARG A 173 -30.74 -30.02 -14.72
C ARG A 173 -31.40 -28.74 -15.24
N ARG A 174 -30.69 -28.10 -16.18
CA ARG A 174 -31.15 -27.19 -17.27
C ARG A 174 -31.74 -25.84 -16.80
N THR A 175 -31.46 -24.69 -17.44
CA THR A 175 -30.76 -24.43 -18.71
C THR A 175 -30.05 -23.07 -18.64
N GLN A 176 -29.04 -22.90 -19.50
CA GLN A 176 -28.27 -21.68 -19.79
C GLN A 176 -28.97 -20.33 -19.47
N ASN A 177 -28.30 -19.49 -18.68
CA ASN A 177 -27.62 -18.34 -19.27
C ASN A 177 -26.47 -17.84 -18.40
N ASN A 178 -25.38 -17.48 -19.08
CA ASN A 178 -24.17 -16.74 -18.69
C ASN A 178 -23.85 -16.49 -17.21
N ASP A 179 -22.57 -16.76 -16.91
CA ASP A 179 -21.84 -16.53 -15.67
C ASP A 179 -22.20 -17.42 -14.48
N THR A 180 -21.15 -17.84 -13.77
CA THR A 180 -21.13 -18.72 -12.58
C THR A 180 -21.69 -20.13 -12.83
N LYS A 181 -21.25 -21.22 -12.21
CA LYS A 181 -20.12 -21.67 -11.38
C LYS A 181 -20.56 -23.11 -11.02
N PHE A 182 -19.66 -24.07 -10.87
CA PHE A 182 -19.98 -25.50 -10.58
C PHE A 182 -20.83 -26.26 -11.62
N THR A 183 -20.17 -27.15 -12.39
CA THR A 183 -20.52 -28.59 -12.51
C THR A 183 -19.55 -29.29 -13.48
N SER A 184 -19.56 -30.63 -13.51
CA SER A 184 -18.70 -31.54 -14.30
C SER A 184 -17.23 -31.69 -13.87
N LYS A 185 -16.51 -30.61 -13.51
CA LYS A 185 -15.07 -30.71 -13.20
C LYS A 185 -14.79 -31.43 -11.87
N SER A 186 -15.65 -31.27 -10.87
CA SER A 186 -15.57 -31.93 -9.56
C SER A 186 -15.64 -33.46 -9.63
N LEU A 187 -16.43 -34.02 -10.56
CA LEU A 187 -16.56 -35.48 -10.77
C LEU A 187 -15.30 -36.17 -11.32
N ARG A 188 -14.30 -35.40 -11.78
CA ARG A 188 -13.03 -35.93 -12.31
C ARG A 188 -11.91 -35.95 -11.27
N ILE A 189 -12.02 -35.13 -10.21
CA ILE A 189 -11.04 -35.00 -9.12
C ILE A 189 -10.95 -36.31 -8.31
N ILE A 190 -12.08 -37.02 -8.16
CA ILE A 190 -12.23 -38.28 -7.41
C ILE A 190 -11.34 -39.44 -7.93
N LYS A 191 -10.73 -39.33 -9.13
CA LYS A 191 -9.98 -40.44 -9.76
C LYS A 191 -8.46 -40.34 -9.77
N GLU A 192 -7.88 -39.18 -9.47
CA GLU A 192 -6.41 -38.99 -9.53
C GLU A 192 -5.81 -38.48 -8.20
N PHE A 193 -6.65 -38.31 -7.17
CA PHE A 193 -6.21 -38.26 -5.77
C PHE A 193 -5.87 -39.68 -5.29
N ASP A 194 -4.71 -40.21 -5.73
CA ASP A 194 -4.29 -41.58 -5.41
C ASP A 194 -3.32 -41.62 -4.22
N ILE A 195 -3.85 -42.13 -3.11
CA ILE A 195 -3.44 -42.22 -1.69
C ILE A 195 -2.05 -42.90 -1.44
N THR A 196 -1.20 -42.98 -2.45
CA THR A 196 -0.14 -43.99 -2.63
C THR A 196 1.18 -43.79 -1.87
N ASN A 197 1.25 -42.89 -0.89
CA ASN A 197 2.29 -42.92 0.16
C ASN A 197 1.72 -43.07 1.59
N PHE A 198 0.39 -43.00 1.77
CA PHE A 198 -0.33 -43.55 2.91
C PHE A 198 -0.92 -44.93 2.52
N ARG A 199 -0.13 -45.78 1.83
CA ARG A 199 -0.66 -46.97 1.11
C ARG A 199 -1.52 -47.88 1.98
N ASN A 200 -1.23 -47.93 3.27
CA ASN A 200 -1.97 -48.72 4.23
C ASN A 200 -2.19 -47.87 5.48
N CYS A 201 -3.21 -47.02 5.46
CA CYS A 201 -3.76 -46.42 6.66
C CYS A 201 -5.26 -46.69 6.73
N VAL A 202 -5.78 -46.85 7.94
CA VAL A 202 -7.20 -47.08 8.23
C VAL A 202 -7.63 -46.23 9.41
N VAL A 203 -8.86 -45.72 9.37
CA VAL A 203 -9.48 -45.11 10.55
C VAL A 203 -10.02 -46.25 11.43
N LYS A 204 -9.49 -46.35 12.65
CA LYS A 204 -10.04 -47.19 13.73
C LYS A 204 -10.88 -46.29 14.65
N TYR A 205 -11.96 -46.82 15.22
CA TYR A 205 -12.71 -46.15 16.28
C TYR A 205 -12.23 -46.71 17.62
N ILE A 206 -11.54 -45.89 18.41
CA ILE A 206 -10.86 -46.30 19.64
C ILE A 206 -11.24 -45.29 20.72
N ASP A 207 -11.73 -45.76 21.87
CA ASP A 207 -12.08 -44.95 23.03
C ASP A 207 -12.94 -43.71 22.70
N ASP A 208 -14.00 -43.94 21.92
CA ASP A 208 -14.94 -42.96 21.37
C ASP A 208 -14.38 -41.92 20.37
N GLU A 209 -13.09 -42.01 19.99
CA GLU A 209 -12.44 -41.14 18.99
C GLU A 209 -12.11 -41.86 17.66
N ASN A 210 -12.10 -41.08 16.56
CA ASN A 210 -11.55 -41.52 15.28
C ASN A 210 -10.02 -41.41 15.30
N VAL A 211 -9.32 -42.54 15.20
CA VAL A 211 -7.86 -42.62 15.18
C VAL A 211 -7.39 -43.13 13.82
N THR A 212 -6.61 -42.32 13.10
CA THR A 212 -5.98 -42.76 11.85
C THR A 212 -4.75 -43.60 12.21
N THR A 213 -4.82 -44.88 11.88
CA THR A 213 -3.73 -45.85 12.06
C THR A 213 -2.98 -46.02 10.75
N CYS A 214 -1.65 -45.97 10.75
CA CYS A 214 -0.82 -46.10 9.55
C CYS A 214 0.25 -47.19 9.68
N TYR A 215 0.43 -48.00 8.63
CA TYR A 215 1.36 -49.13 8.62
C TYR A 215 2.57 -48.92 7.68
N TYR A 216 3.77 -48.95 8.25
CA TYR A 216 5.05 -48.74 7.57
C TYR A 216 5.83 -50.06 7.49
N TYR A 217 6.03 -50.60 6.28
CA TYR A 217 6.66 -51.91 6.06
C TYR A 217 8.06 -51.81 5.44
N TYR A 218 9.03 -52.50 6.06
CA TYR A 218 10.46 -52.35 5.77
C TYR A 218 11.02 -53.58 5.03
N ASN A 219 11.03 -53.51 3.70
CA ASN A 219 11.36 -54.67 2.85
C ASN A 219 12.85 -54.84 2.51
N LYS A 220 13.67 -53.81 2.68
CA LYS A 220 15.06 -53.79 2.17
C LYS A 220 16.11 -54.25 3.17
N ASP A 221 15.86 -54.07 4.48
CA ASP A 221 16.79 -54.39 5.55
C ASP A 221 16.17 -55.40 6.52
N ALA A 222 16.47 -56.69 6.32
CA ALA A 222 15.99 -57.76 7.18
C ALA A 222 16.62 -57.68 8.59
N LYS A 223 15.79 -57.76 9.63
CA LYS A 223 16.17 -57.54 11.04
C LYS A 223 15.68 -58.67 11.94
N THR A 224 16.36 -58.89 13.05
CA THR A 224 15.82 -59.69 14.16
C THR A 224 14.60 -59.01 14.76
N PHE A 225 13.80 -59.73 15.53
CA PHE A 225 12.61 -59.15 16.17
C PHE A 225 12.95 -57.92 17.03
N GLU A 226 14.04 -57.99 17.81
CA GLU A 226 14.47 -56.88 18.67
C GLU A 226 15.02 -55.69 17.86
N GLU A 227 15.83 -55.96 16.82
CA GLU A 227 16.31 -54.92 15.89
C GLU A 227 15.14 -54.21 15.17
N ALA A 228 14.06 -54.93 14.85
CA ALA A 228 12.84 -54.38 14.25
C ALA A 228 12.03 -53.52 15.23
N ASN A 229 11.86 -54.02 16.47
CA ASN A 229 11.18 -53.32 17.56
C ASN A 229 11.81 -51.95 17.83
N GLU A 230 13.14 -51.89 17.93
CA GLU A 230 13.88 -50.64 18.15
C GLU A 230 13.73 -49.65 16.99
N VAL A 231 13.62 -50.11 15.73
CA VAL A 231 13.35 -49.21 14.59
C VAL A 231 11.97 -48.58 14.71
N CYS A 232 10.93 -49.34 15.04
CA CYS A 232 9.60 -48.79 15.21
C CYS A 232 9.57 -47.76 16.36
N LYS A 233 10.11 -48.12 17.54
CA LYS A 233 10.22 -47.22 18.70
C LYS A 233 10.97 -45.92 18.36
N SER A 234 12.11 -46.02 17.65
CA SER A 234 12.91 -44.85 17.27
C SER A 234 12.17 -43.88 16.33
N SER A 235 11.12 -44.38 15.67
CA SER A 235 10.24 -43.60 14.78
C SER A 235 8.94 -43.14 15.47
N HIS A 236 8.83 -43.25 16.80
CA HIS A 236 7.61 -42.97 17.60
C HIS A 236 6.42 -43.88 17.26
N SER A 237 6.68 -45.07 16.74
CA SER A 237 5.70 -46.10 16.37
C SER A 237 5.94 -47.40 17.16
N HIS A 238 5.06 -48.40 17.04
CA HIS A 238 5.31 -49.75 17.56
C HIS A 238 5.28 -50.79 16.43
N MET A 239 5.62 -52.04 16.69
CA MET A 239 5.41 -53.10 15.70
C MET A 239 3.91 -53.41 15.56
N LEU A 240 3.48 -53.76 14.35
CA LEU A 240 2.08 -54.04 14.01
C LEU A 240 1.40 -55.02 14.99
N ALA A 241 0.28 -54.61 15.57
CA ALA A 241 -0.59 -55.40 16.44
C ALA A 241 -1.96 -55.57 15.78
N ILE A 242 -2.30 -56.81 15.41
CA ILE A 242 -3.50 -57.11 14.63
C ILE A 242 -4.64 -57.52 15.57
N ASN A 243 -5.50 -56.58 15.94
CA ASN A 243 -6.46 -56.74 17.03
C ASN A 243 -7.86 -57.19 16.58
N ASP A 244 -8.18 -57.09 15.28
CA ASP A 244 -9.46 -57.56 14.76
C ASP A 244 -9.40 -58.16 13.34
N LYS A 245 -10.55 -58.69 12.90
CA LYS A 245 -10.71 -59.32 11.58
C LYS A 245 -10.61 -58.31 10.43
N ASN A 246 -11.13 -57.09 10.58
CA ASN A 246 -11.16 -56.06 9.55
C ASN A 246 -9.75 -55.54 9.27
N GLU A 247 -8.99 -55.28 10.33
CA GLU A 247 -7.56 -54.99 10.27
C GLU A 247 -6.82 -56.14 9.58
N ASN A 248 -6.95 -57.37 10.08
CA ASN A 248 -6.31 -58.54 9.48
C ASN A 248 -6.67 -58.72 7.99
N ASP A 249 -7.90 -58.42 7.59
CA ASP A 249 -8.33 -58.47 6.19
C ASP A 249 -7.76 -57.30 5.36
N HIS A 250 -7.59 -56.11 5.92
CA HIS A 250 -6.87 -55.00 5.31
C HIS A 250 -5.38 -55.34 5.11
N ILE A 251 -4.70 -55.82 6.16
CA ILE A 251 -3.29 -56.28 6.12
C ILE A 251 -3.04 -57.30 4.99
N LYS A 252 -4.00 -58.20 4.70
CA LYS A 252 -3.92 -59.20 3.61
C LYS A 252 -3.89 -58.63 2.20
N THR A 253 -4.32 -57.37 2.02
CA THR A 253 -4.40 -56.75 0.69
C THR A 253 -3.04 -56.32 0.16
N PHE A 254 -2.08 -55.99 1.04
CA PHE A 254 -0.78 -55.41 0.68
C PHE A 254 0.44 -56.18 1.18
N LEU A 255 0.31 -57.08 2.16
CA LEU A 255 1.43 -57.94 2.58
C LEU A 255 1.53 -59.22 1.74
N HIS A 256 2.68 -59.41 1.09
CA HIS A 256 2.93 -60.49 0.12
C HIS A 256 4.18 -61.33 0.40
N GLN A 257 4.91 -61.04 1.48
CA GLN A 257 6.12 -61.75 1.91
C GLN A 257 6.07 -62.01 3.43
N ASP A 258 7.15 -62.57 3.99
CA ASP A 258 7.26 -62.85 5.42
C ASP A 258 7.63 -61.56 6.18
N TYR A 259 6.92 -61.29 7.28
CA TYR A 259 7.11 -60.10 8.12
C TYR A 259 7.10 -60.43 9.60
N TRP A 260 7.96 -59.77 10.39
CA TRP A 260 7.76 -59.64 11.82
C TRP A 260 6.55 -58.72 12.11
N ILE A 261 5.69 -59.17 13.04
CA ILE A 261 4.62 -58.40 13.66
C ILE A 261 4.84 -58.41 15.19
N GLY A 262 4.22 -57.50 15.94
CA GLY A 262 4.55 -57.23 17.35
C GLY A 262 4.17 -58.31 18.37
N GLY A 263 3.91 -59.55 17.96
CA GLY A 263 3.46 -60.63 18.84
C GLY A 263 4.63 -61.36 19.50
N ILE A 264 4.55 -61.59 20.81
CA ILE A 264 5.55 -62.33 21.59
C ILE A 264 4.92 -63.35 22.54
N ARG A 265 5.52 -64.52 22.68
CA ARG A 265 5.14 -65.59 23.61
C ARG A 265 5.72 -65.33 24.99
N ILE A 266 4.85 -65.13 25.98
CA ILE A 266 5.25 -64.77 27.35
C ILE A 266 5.62 -65.97 28.23
N ILE A 267 5.18 -67.19 27.87
CA ILE A 267 5.52 -68.42 28.60
C ILE A 267 5.89 -69.51 27.58
N SER A 268 7.18 -69.88 27.55
CA SER A 268 7.67 -70.97 26.70
C SER A 268 6.88 -72.27 26.91
N ARG A 269 6.68 -73.05 25.84
CA ARG A 269 5.82 -74.25 25.81
C ARG A 269 4.32 -74.04 26.10
N LYS A 270 3.85 -72.82 26.38
CA LYS A 270 2.42 -72.50 26.42
C LYS A 270 2.06 -71.59 25.26
N ASN A 271 0.83 -71.70 24.77
CA ASN A 271 0.32 -70.87 23.68
C ASN A 271 -0.28 -69.56 24.24
N TYR A 272 0.48 -68.89 25.12
CA TYR A 272 0.15 -67.58 25.66
C TYR A 272 1.03 -66.53 25.00
N PHE A 273 0.40 -65.62 24.27
CA PHE A 273 1.02 -64.55 23.51
C PHE A 273 0.44 -63.19 23.95
N THR A 274 1.19 -62.13 23.71
CA THR A 274 0.79 -60.74 23.91
C THR A 274 1.33 -59.89 22.76
N TRP A 275 0.73 -58.72 22.52
CA TRP A 275 1.38 -57.68 21.73
C TRP A 275 2.40 -56.92 22.58
N ILE A 276 3.53 -56.51 21.98
CA ILE A 276 4.60 -55.77 22.68
C ILE A 276 4.24 -54.32 23.04
N ASN A 277 3.20 -53.76 22.42
CA ASN A 277 2.63 -52.45 22.78
C ASN A 277 1.66 -52.52 23.99
N GLY A 278 1.31 -53.73 24.44
CA GLY A 278 0.40 -53.96 25.58
C GLY A 278 -1.08 -54.09 25.22
N GLU A 279 -1.44 -54.11 23.93
CA GLU A 279 -2.83 -54.25 23.48
C GLU A 279 -3.41 -55.67 23.70
N PRO A 280 -4.75 -55.82 23.76
CA PRO A 280 -5.40 -57.11 24.00
C PRO A 280 -5.13 -58.14 22.89
N PHE A 281 -4.52 -59.28 23.24
CA PHE A 281 -4.26 -60.38 22.31
C PHE A 281 -5.47 -61.32 22.18
N GLU A 282 -6.61 -60.79 21.73
CA GLU A 282 -7.88 -61.53 21.65
C GLU A 282 -8.14 -62.12 20.26
N PHE A 283 -7.91 -61.35 19.19
CA PHE A 283 -7.99 -61.84 17.83
C PHE A 283 -6.78 -62.70 17.49
N THR A 284 -6.98 -63.80 16.76
CA THR A 284 -5.88 -64.60 16.23
C THR A 284 -6.12 -65.08 14.80
N ASN A 285 -5.05 -65.12 14.00
CA ASN A 285 -5.08 -65.66 12.65
C ASN A 285 -3.92 -66.65 12.40
N TRP A 286 -3.70 -67.57 13.34
CA TRP A 286 -2.71 -68.65 13.22
C TRP A 286 -2.94 -69.53 11.97
N ASP A 287 -1.86 -70.09 11.45
CA ASP A 287 -1.92 -71.25 10.56
C ASP A 287 -2.54 -72.46 11.27
N ALA A 288 -3.12 -73.41 10.51
CA ALA A 288 -3.75 -74.60 11.07
C ALA A 288 -2.78 -75.52 11.86
N THR A 289 -1.47 -75.37 11.65
CA THR A 289 -0.42 -76.12 12.36
C THR A 289 0.27 -75.33 13.48
N GLU A 290 -0.22 -74.13 13.79
CA GLU A 290 0.39 -73.17 14.71
C GLU A 290 -0.58 -72.69 15.81
N PRO A 291 -0.09 -72.16 16.95
CA PRO A 291 1.32 -72.08 17.34
C PRO A 291 1.82 -73.40 17.95
N LYS A 292 2.97 -73.89 17.48
CA LYS A 292 3.63 -75.08 18.04
C LYS A 292 4.12 -74.83 19.47
N MET A 293 4.07 -75.86 20.31
CA MET A 293 4.63 -75.83 21.67
C MET A 293 6.12 -76.18 21.67
N ASN A 294 6.99 -75.18 21.48
CA ASN A 294 8.43 -75.35 21.61
C ASN A 294 9.05 -74.31 22.55
N TYR A 295 10.39 -74.28 22.60
CA TYR A 295 11.19 -73.41 23.46
C TYR A 295 11.76 -72.18 22.73
N THR A 296 11.94 -72.27 21.42
CA THR A 296 12.76 -71.34 20.62
C THR A 296 11.92 -70.37 19.80
N GLU A 297 10.69 -70.74 19.43
CA GLU A 297 9.79 -69.94 18.61
C GLU A 297 8.84 -69.13 19.51
N ASN A 298 9.37 -68.00 19.97
CA ASN A 298 8.69 -67.10 20.90
C ASN A 298 8.25 -65.77 20.26
N CYS A 299 8.57 -65.49 18.99
CA CYS A 299 8.13 -64.29 18.28
C CYS A 299 7.16 -64.64 17.15
N VAL A 300 6.29 -63.71 16.76
CA VAL A 300 5.24 -63.96 15.75
C VAL A 300 5.60 -63.35 14.41
N SER A 301 5.63 -64.18 13.37
CA SER A 301 5.78 -63.74 11.98
C SER A 301 4.48 -63.93 11.19
N TYR A 302 4.13 -62.94 10.37
CA TYR A 302 3.07 -63.00 9.37
C TYR A 302 3.61 -63.58 8.06
N LYS A 303 2.99 -64.64 7.55
CA LYS A 303 3.36 -65.35 6.32
C LYS A 303 2.12 -65.97 5.67
N ASN A 304 2.01 -65.93 4.35
CA ASN A 304 0.89 -66.55 3.61
C ASN A 304 -0.51 -66.18 4.16
N ARG A 305 -0.70 -64.92 4.62
CA ARG A 305 -1.94 -64.42 5.24
C ARG A 305 -2.32 -65.09 6.57
N LYS A 306 -1.35 -65.71 7.24
CA LYS A 306 -1.45 -66.45 8.50
C LYS A 306 -0.30 -66.08 9.45
N TRP A 307 -0.46 -66.38 10.74
CA TRP A 307 0.56 -66.17 11.76
C TRP A 307 1.28 -67.48 12.08
N PHE A 308 2.59 -67.38 12.30
CA PHE A 308 3.47 -68.48 12.69
C PHE A 308 4.30 -68.06 13.89
N ALA A 309 4.54 -68.98 14.82
CA ALA A 309 5.58 -68.80 15.82
C ALA A 309 6.95 -69.00 15.13
N ASN A 310 7.93 -68.15 15.43
CA ASN A 310 9.26 -68.22 14.84
C ASN A 310 10.35 -67.78 15.84
N ASN A 311 11.60 -68.18 15.59
CA ASN A 311 12.77 -67.84 16.39
C ASN A 311 13.08 -66.36 16.24
N CYS A 312 13.06 -65.61 17.35
CA CYS A 312 13.23 -64.15 17.39
C CYS A 312 14.56 -63.65 16.77
N ASN A 313 15.55 -64.54 16.65
CA ASN A 313 16.86 -64.24 16.05
C ASN A 313 16.90 -64.36 14.51
N GLU A 314 15.83 -64.87 13.88
CA GLU A 314 15.73 -64.88 12.42
C GLU A 314 15.62 -63.46 11.87
N LYS A 315 16.25 -63.21 10.71
CA LYS A 315 16.19 -61.90 10.05
C LYS A 315 15.15 -61.90 8.93
N MET A 316 14.13 -61.05 9.07
CA MET A 316 13.12 -60.83 8.03
C MET A 316 12.69 -59.36 7.99
N SER A 317 11.84 -59.01 7.01
CA SER A 317 11.18 -57.70 6.94
C SER A 317 10.25 -57.51 8.14
N PHE A 318 9.88 -56.27 8.45
CA PHE A 318 9.05 -55.96 9.62
C PHE A 318 8.12 -54.79 9.33
N ILE A 319 7.11 -54.61 10.18
CA ILE A 319 6.06 -53.61 10.00
C ILE A 319 5.88 -52.84 11.29
N CYS A 320 5.92 -51.53 11.17
CA CYS A 320 5.57 -50.60 12.22
C CYS A 320 4.15 -50.06 12.01
N GLU A 321 3.52 -49.66 13.10
CA GLU A 321 2.17 -49.12 13.21
C GLU A 321 2.22 -47.85 14.07
N GLU A 322 1.58 -46.78 13.60
CA GLU A 322 1.52 -45.48 14.28
C GLU A 322 0.10 -44.94 14.30
N TYR A 323 -0.30 -44.39 15.45
CA TYR A 323 -1.62 -43.81 15.70
C TYR A 323 -1.58 -42.29 15.67
N PHE A 324 -2.41 -41.68 14.81
CA PHE A 324 -2.60 -40.23 14.75
C PHE A 324 -4.03 -39.85 15.14
N PRO A 325 -4.22 -38.99 16.17
CA PRO A 325 -5.50 -38.33 16.39
C PRO A 325 -5.85 -37.47 15.17
N GLU A 326 -7.12 -37.49 14.74
CA GLU A 326 -7.60 -36.74 13.58
C GLU A 326 -7.20 -35.24 13.64
N ASN A 327 -7.25 -34.67 14.84
CA ASN A 327 -6.88 -33.28 15.15
C ASN A 327 -5.38 -32.96 14.93
N TYR A 328 -4.48 -33.94 15.03
CA TYR A 328 -3.04 -33.74 14.80
C TYR A 328 -2.74 -33.57 13.31
N LEU A 329 -3.40 -34.35 12.44
CA LEU A 329 -3.25 -34.26 10.99
C LEU A 329 -3.80 -32.92 10.46
N LYS A 330 -4.99 -32.51 10.91
CA LYS A 330 -5.60 -31.20 10.59
C LYS A 330 -4.65 -30.03 10.92
N LYS A 331 -3.98 -30.08 12.07
CA LYS A 331 -3.01 -29.05 12.49
C LYS A 331 -1.76 -28.99 11.60
N LYS A 332 -1.29 -30.13 11.07
CA LYS A 332 -0.10 -30.21 10.21
C LYS A 332 -0.39 -29.69 8.80
N ILE A 333 -1.55 -30.03 8.23
CA ILE A 333 -2.01 -29.55 6.91
C ILE A 333 -2.11 -28.02 6.92
N GLY A 334 -2.81 -27.44 7.91
CA GLY A 334 -2.91 -25.97 8.05
C GLY A 334 -1.56 -25.24 8.15
N SER A 335 -0.52 -25.87 8.69
CA SER A 335 0.83 -25.28 8.72
C SER A 335 1.52 -25.23 7.35
N SER A 336 1.16 -26.13 6.42
CA SER A 336 1.63 -26.12 5.03
C SER A 336 0.94 -25.01 4.23
N LEU A 337 -0.40 -24.92 4.35
CA LEU A 337 -1.22 -23.84 3.79
C LEU A 337 -0.69 -22.46 4.19
N ILE A 338 -0.45 -22.24 5.49
CA ILE A 338 0.06 -20.96 6.02
C ILE A 338 1.42 -20.58 5.41
N ASN A 339 2.34 -21.54 5.21
CA ASN A 339 3.64 -21.26 4.60
C ASN A 339 3.52 -20.89 3.11
N ASN A 340 2.67 -21.58 2.35
CA ASN A 340 2.39 -21.27 0.95
C ASN A 340 1.72 -19.90 0.79
N LEU A 341 0.72 -19.60 1.64
CA LEU A 341 0.06 -18.29 1.69
C LEU A 341 1.02 -17.17 2.06
N THR A 342 1.92 -17.40 3.03
CA THR A 342 2.95 -16.43 3.41
C THR A 342 3.85 -16.09 2.22
N PHE A 343 4.32 -17.10 1.47
CA PHE A 343 5.12 -16.87 0.26
C PHE A 343 4.35 -16.08 -0.81
N ALA A 344 3.09 -16.43 -1.08
CA ALA A 344 2.26 -15.72 -2.05
C ALA A 344 1.93 -14.28 -1.62
N MET A 345 1.69 -14.05 -0.33
CA MET A 345 1.50 -12.72 0.25
C MET A 345 2.77 -11.87 0.12
N ASN A 346 3.97 -12.42 0.33
CA ASN A 346 5.23 -11.71 0.11
C ASN A 346 5.40 -11.29 -1.37
N VAL A 347 4.95 -12.11 -2.33
CA VAL A 347 4.97 -11.75 -3.76
C VAL A 347 3.94 -10.65 -4.08
N VAL A 348 2.77 -10.66 -3.42
CA VAL A 348 1.78 -9.57 -3.51
C VAL A 348 2.33 -8.28 -2.90
N GLU A 349 3.00 -8.35 -1.75
CA GLU A 349 3.68 -7.22 -1.09
C GLU A 349 4.75 -6.61 -2.00
N MET A 350 5.61 -7.43 -2.61
CA MET A 350 6.57 -6.97 -3.63
C MET A 350 5.88 -6.23 -4.79
N LYS A 351 4.70 -6.69 -5.23
CA LYS A 351 3.93 -6.04 -6.30
C LYS A 351 3.18 -4.79 -5.84
N ILE A 352 2.82 -4.68 -4.56
CA ILE A 352 2.31 -3.45 -3.95
C ILE A 352 3.43 -2.42 -3.88
N ASN A 353 4.62 -2.79 -3.41
CA ASN A 353 5.78 -1.90 -3.36
C ASN A 353 6.16 -1.38 -4.76
N GLU A 354 6.12 -2.24 -5.79
CA GLU A 354 6.26 -1.84 -7.19
C GLU A 354 5.18 -0.83 -7.66
N ILE A 355 3.99 -0.80 -7.06
CA ILE A 355 2.93 0.19 -7.34
C ILE A 355 3.17 1.47 -6.54
N GLU A 356 3.62 1.37 -5.28
CA GLU A 356 4.01 2.52 -4.45
C GLU A 356 5.15 3.33 -5.08
N ASP A 357 6.16 2.66 -5.64
CA ASP A 357 7.23 3.31 -6.42
C ASP A 357 6.66 4.12 -7.61
N VAL A 358 5.65 3.60 -8.32
CA VAL A 358 5.02 4.32 -9.44
C VAL A 358 4.15 5.46 -8.93
N LEU A 359 3.48 5.31 -7.79
CA LEU A 359 2.75 6.39 -7.13
C LEU A 359 3.69 7.52 -6.68
N GLU A 360 4.85 7.21 -6.13
CA GLU A 360 5.84 8.20 -5.70
C GLU A 360 6.47 8.93 -6.90
N ASN A 361 6.78 8.21 -7.97
CA ASN A 361 7.21 8.83 -9.24
C ASN A 361 6.13 9.77 -9.82
N ASN A 362 4.85 9.40 -9.76
CA ASN A 362 3.74 10.28 -10.13
C ASN A 362 3.65 11.53 -9.24
N LYS A 363 3.86 11.41 -7.91
CA LYS A 363 3.94 12.59 -7.02
C LYS A 363 5.10 13.50 -7.38
N GLN A 364 6.28 12.94 -7.71
CA GLN A 364 7.42 13.74 -8.18
C GLN A 364 7.14 14.45 -9.51
N LEU A 365 6.47 13.78 -10.46
CA LEU A 365 6.05 14.38 -11.72
C LEU A 365 5.04 15.52 -11.50
N SER A 366 4.06 15.32 -10.62
CA SER A 366 3.12 16.37 -10.17
C SER A 366 3.84 17.54 -9.49
N SER A 367 4.85 17.28 -8.66
CA SER A 367 5.66 18.33 -8.02
C SER A 367 6.50 19.11 -9.03
N ARG A 368 7.07 18.46 -10.05
CA ARG A 368 7.76 19.12 -11.16
C ARG A 368 6.82 20.02 -11.95
N LEU A 369 5.61 19.55 -12.26
CA LEU A 369 4.58 20.34 -12.93
C LEU A 369 4.17 21.55 -12.07
N SER A 370 3.98 21.36 -10.75
CA SER A 370 3.70 22.45 -9.81
C SER A 370 4.83 23.48 -9.74
N LYS A 371 6.10 23.05 -9.73
CA LYS A 371 7.26 23.97 -9.75
C LYS A 371 7.37 24.72 -11.08
N PHE A 372 7.07 24.07 -12.20
CA PHE A 372 7.03 24.71 -13.52
C PHE A 372 5.91 25.76 -13.59
N LEU A 373 4.73 25.45 -13.04
CA LEU A 373 3.64 26.42 -12.86
C LEU A 373 4.05 27.60 -11.97
N SER A 374 4.71 27.35 -10.84
CA SER A 374 5.25 28.41 -9.99
C SER A 374 6.28 29.28 -10.72
N GLN A 375 7.23 28.68 -11.46
CA GLN A 375 8.21 29.43 -12.25
C GLN A 375 7.53 30.32 -13.30
N ILE A 376 6.48 29.84 -13.97
CA ILE A 376 5.69 30.65 -14.90
C ILE A 376 5.00 31.82 -14.16
N ILE A 377 4.47 31.60 -12.97
CA ILE A 377 3.85 32.67 -12.15
C ILE A 377 4.92 33.70 -11.73
N ASP A 378 6.10 33.25 -11.31
CA ASP A 378 7.21 34.10 -10.85
C ASP A 378 7.86 34.88 -12.01
N ASP A 379 8.07 34.26 -13.18
CA ASP A 379 8.59 34.92 -14.39
C ASP A 379 7.63 36.01 -14.89
N ASN A 380 6.32 35.74 -14.85
CA ASN A 380 5.30 36.75 -15.13
C ASN A 380 5.29 37.85 -14.05
N ALA A 381 5.39 37.51 -12.76
CA ALA A 381 5.48 38.50 -11.69
C ALA A 381 6.76 39.37 -11.78
N ALA A 382 7.85 38.82 -12.30
CA ALA A 382 9.08 39.56 -12.59
C ALA A 382 8.92 40.51 -13.79
N LEU A 383 8.18 40.11 -14.83
CA LEU A 383 7.81 41.00 -15.95
C LEU A 383 6.97 42.20 -15.48
N PHE A 384 6.10 42.02 -14.48
CA PHE A 384 5.36 43.14 -13.87
C PHE A 384 6.25 44.03 -13.00
N ARG A 385 7.10 43.46 -12.12
CA ARG A 385 8.05 44.24 -11.29
C ARG A 385 9.13 44.96 -12.09
N GLY A 386 9.52 44.43 -13.25
CA GLY A 386 10.48 45.08 -14.16
C GLY A 386 10.01 46.44 -14.68
N ASN A 387 8.70 46.68 -14.73
CA ASN A 387 8.11 47.97 -15.13
C ASN A 387 7.99 48.99 -13.97
N GLU A 388 8.24 48.59 -12.71
CA GLU A 388 8.29 49.51 -11.56
C GLU A 388 9.68 50.18 -11.41
N LEU A 389 10.71 49.68 -12.10
CA LEU A 389 12.08 50.20 -12.05
C LEU A 389 12.44 51.09 -13.25
N SER A 390 11.46 51.49 -14.07
CA SER A 390 11.68 52.28 -15.30
C SER A 390 10.70 53.45 -15.51
N ASN A 391 10.12 54.00 -14.45
CA ASN A 391 9.30 55.22 -14.46
C ASN A 391 9.80 56.22 -13.40
#